data_AF-A0A1F8U9M9-F1
#
_entry.id   AF-A0A1F8U9M9-F1
#
_cell.length_a   1.000
_cell.length_b   1.000
_cell.length_c   1.000
_cell.angle_alpha   90.00
_cell.angle_beta   90.00
_cell.angle_gamma   90.00
#
_symmetry.space_group_name_H-M   'P 1'
#
loop_
_entity.id
_entity.type
_entity.pdbx_description
1 polymer ?
#
loop_
_entity_poly.entity_id
_entity_poly.type
_entity_poly.pdbx_seq_one_letter_code
_entity_poly.pdbx_strand_id
1 'polypeptide(L)'
;MSAEMHQTIADFIAQKILKQPKRVIPPGDALISSGLIDSFSLVDLALFVEDTFGVRIADSELNATTFDSIEQLVNLIISRQNK
;
A
#
# COMPACT_ATOMS: atom_id res chain seq x y z
N MET A 1 8.88 -3.71 13.34
CA MET A 1 7.46 -3.29 13.33
C MET A 1 7.09 -2.52 12.06
N SER A 2 7.43 -1.23 11.87
CA SER A 2 7.07 -0.54 10.61
C SER A 2 7.81 -1.07 9.38
N ALA A 3 9.11 -1.38 9.49
CA ALA A 3 9.91 -1.91 8.38
C ALA A 3 9.34 -3.21 7.78
N GLU A 4 8.78 -4.09 8.62
CA GLU A 4 8.16 -5.35 8.18
C GLU A 4 6.88 -5.08 7.36
N MET A 5 6.03 -4.14 7.81
CA MET A 5 4.84 -3.75 7.05
C MET A 5 5.21 -3.17 5.68
N HIS A 6 6.25 -2.33 5.61
CA HIS A 6 6.74 -1.81 4.35
C HIS A 6 7.17 -2.93 3.42
N GLN A 7 7.93 -3.92 3.91
CA GLN A 7 8.37 -5.05 3.09
C GLN A 7 7.20 -5.92 2.63
N THR A 8 6.25 -6.23 3.51
CA THR A 8 5.06 -7.03 3.17
C THR A 8 4.22 -6.36 2.08
N ILE A 9 3.96 -5.06 2.23
CA ILE A 9 3.21 -4.28 1.23
C ILE A 9 4.02 -4.13 -0.06
N ALA A 10 5.32 -3.84 0.03
CA ALA A 10 6.19 -3.72 -1.13
C ALA A 10 6.23 -5.03 -1.94
N ASP A 11 6.38 -6.17 -1.28
CA ASP A 11 6.38 -7.48 -1.93
C ASP A 11 5.02 -7.79 -2.57
N PHE A 12 3.92 -7.49 -1.87
CA PHE A 12 2.57 -7.63 -2.44
C PHE A 12 2.40 -6.79 -3.70
N ILE A 13 2.76 -5.50 -3.66
CA ILE A 13 2.69 -4.61 -4.82
C ILE A 13 3.61 -5.11 -5.94
N ALA A 14 4.86 -5.44 -5.64
CA ALA A 14 5.83 -5.90 -6.61
C ALA A 14 5.37 -7.20 -7.31
N GLN A 15 4.83 -8.16 -6.56
CA GLN A 15 4.39 -9.45 -7.08
C GLN A 15 3.03 -9.40 -7.76
N LYS A 16 2.02 -8.83 -7.11
CA LYS A 16 0.62 -8.87 -7.56
C LYS A 16 0.29 -7.76 -8.55
N ILE A 17 0.79 -6.56 -8.30
CA ILE A 17 0.43 -5.37 -9.09
C ILE A 17 1.41 -5.21 -10.25
N LEU A 18 2.69 -5.07 -9.94
CA LEU A 18 3.73 -4.81 -10.95
C LEU A 18 4.18 -6.07 -11.69
N LYS A 19 3.85 -7.27 -11.18
CA LYS A 19 4.33 -8.57 -11.70
C LYS A 19 5.86 -8.61 -11.85
N GLN A 20 6.56 -7.87 -11.00
CA GLN A 20 8.01 -7.72 -10.96
C GLN A 20 8.53 -8.00 -9.54
N PRO A 21 8.60 -9.29 -9.11
CA PRO A 21 9.07 -9.67 -7.77
C PRO A 21 10.49 -9.19 -7.44
N LYS A 22 11.31 -8.91 -8.46
CA LYS A 22 12.69 -8.42 -8.28
C LYS A 22 12.79 -6.90 -8.15
N ARG A 23 11.68 -6.17 -8.27
CA ARG A 23 11.69 -4.72 -8.20
C ARG A 23 11.67 -4.29 -6.74
N VAL A 24 12.71 -3.56 -6.34
CA VAL A 24 12.76 -2.92 -5.03
C VAL A 24 12.02 -1.59 -5.12
N ILE A 25 10.95 -1.45 -4.34
CA ILE A 25 10.14 -0.25 -4.28
C ILE A 25 10.50 0.49 -2.99
N PRO A 26 11.08 1.70 -3.07
CA PRO A 26 11.34 2.50 -1.89
C PRO A 26 10.02 2.89 -1.20
N PRO A 27 9.98 2.93 0.15
CA PRO A 27 8.75 3.24 0.85
C PRO A 27 8.24 4.67 0.63
N GLY A 28 9.13 5.61 0.27
CA GLY A 28 8.79 6.99 -0.08
C GLY A 28 8.64 7.25 -1.59
N ASP A 29 8.65 6.20 -2.42
CA ASP A 29 8.45 6.37 -3.86
C ASP A 29 6.97 6.56 -4.19
N ALA A 30 6.69 7.42 -5.16
CA ALA A 30 5.34 7.62 -5.67
C ALA A 30 4.88 6.35 -6.39
N LEU A 31 3.78 5.76 -5.95
CA LEU A 31 3.18 4.56 -6.54
C LEU A 31 2.06 4.94 -7.51
N ILE A 32 1.17 5.83 -7.07
CA ILE A 32 -0.03 6.19 -7.81
C ILE A 32 0.28 7.34 -8.74
N SER A 33 0.87 8.41 -8.22
CA SER A 33 1.25 9.58 -9.03
C SER A 33 2.35 9.27 -10.06
N SER A 34 3.17 8.24 -9.82
CA SER A 34 4.15 7.74 -10.80
C SER A 34 3.50 6.89 -11.90
N GLY A 35 2.26 6.44 -11.70
CA GLY A 35 1.56 5.51 -12.60
C GLY A 35 2.05 4.07 -12.48
N LEU A 36 2.72 3.70 -11.38
CA LEU A 36 3.13 2.32 -11.11
C LEU A 36 1.95 1.44 -10.72
N ILE A 37 0.94 2.01 -10.06
CA ILE A 37 -0.25 1.32 -9.60
C ILE A 37 -1.49 1.96 -10.22
N ASP A 38 -2.40 1.12 -10.70
CA ASP A 38 -3.71 1.54 -11.23
C ASP A 38 -4.77 1.58 -10.11
N SER A 39 -5.87 2.31 -10.33
CA SER A 39 -6.94 2.47 -9.33
C SER A 39 -7.55 1.13 -8.91
N PHE A 40 -7.62 0.16 -9.84
CA PHE A 40 -8.08 -1.19 -9.52
C PHE A 40 -7.17 -1.92 -8.53
N SER A 41 -5.87 -1.79 -8.71
CA SER A 41 -4.88 -2.46 -7.87
C SER A 41 -4.83 -1.91 -6.44
N LEU A 42 -5.29 -0.69 -6.22
CA LEU A 42 -5.47 -0.13 -4.89
C LEU A 42 -6.58 -0.84 -4.11
N VAL A 43 -7.62 -1.33 -4.78
CA VAL A 43 -8.70 -2.09 -4.14
C VAL A 43 -8.19 -3.43 -3.62
N ASP A 44 -7.41 -4.16 -4.43
CA ASP A 44 -6.73 -5.38 -3.98
C ASP A 44 -5.81 -5.11 -2.80
N LEU A 45 -5.06 -4.00 -2.82
CA LEU A 45 -4.19 -3.60 -1.72
C LEU A 45 -4.98 -3.28 -0.45
N ALA A 46 -6.11 -2.59 -0.56
CA ALA A 46 -6.99 -2.28 0.56
C ALA A 46 -7.55 -3.54 1.22
N LEU A 47 -8.01 -4.50 0.40
CA LEU A 47 -8.49 -5.80 0.85
C LEU A 47 -7.38 -6.59 1.54
N PHE A 48 -6.18 -6.60 0.97
CA PHE A 48 -5.01 -7.24 1.58
C PHE A 48 -4.69 -6.64 2.95
N VAL A 49 -4.74 -5.32 3.06
CA VAL A 49 -4.49 -4.61 4.32
C VAL A 49 -5.59 -4.90 5.36
N GLU A 50 -6.85 -4.95 4.93
CA GLU A 50 -7.97 -5.31 5.80
C GLU A 50 -7.84 -6.74 6.34
N ASP A 51 -7.52 -7.71 5.48
CA ASP A 51 -7.35 -9.11 5.87
C ASP A 51 -6.09 -9.32 6.74
N THR A 52 -4.97 -8.68 6.38
CA THR A 52 -3.68 -8.89 7.06
C THR A 52 -3.57 -8.12 8.37
N PHE A 53 -4.03 -6.87 8.40
CA PHE A 53 -3.85 -5.96 9.54
C PHE A 53 -5.15 -5.65 10.30
N GLY A 54 -6.31 -6.09 9.79
CA GLY A 54 -7.62 -5.76 10.37
C GLY A 54 -8.03 -4.30 10.14
N VAL A 55 -7.40 -3.60 9.19
CA VAL A 55 -7.67 -2.18 8.92
C VAL A 55 -8.46 -1.99 7.64
N ARG A 56 -9.67 -1.44 7.77
CA ARG A 56 -10.49 -1.07 6.63
C ARG A 56 -10.12 0.30 6.09
N ILE A 57 -9.74 0.35 4.81
CA ILE A 57 -9.50 1.58 4.05
C ILE A 57 -10.68 1.78 3.10
N ALA A 58 -11.30 2.96 3.12
CA ALA A 58 -12.42 3.25 2.23
C ALA A 58 -11.93 3.45 0.78
N ASP A 59 -12.73 3.06 -0.21
CA ASP A 59 -12.48 3.31 -1.64
C ASP A 59 -12.19 4.79 -1.94
N SER A 60 -12.88 5.68 -1.25
CA SER A 60 -12.71 7.13 -1.37
C SER A 60 -11.34 7.62 -0.85
N GLU A 61 -10.65 6.82 -0.05
CA GLU A 61 -9.28 7.06 0.42
C GLU A 61 -8.24 6.38 -0.48
N LEU A 62 -8.64 5.54 -1.44
CA LEU A 62 -7.73 4.85 -2.37
C LEU A 62 -7.31 5.75 -3.54
N ASN A 63 -6.53 6.79 -3.22
CA ASN A 63 -6.04 7.74 -4.21
C ASN A 63 -4.70 8.37 -3.82
N ALA A 64 -4.00 8.92 -4.83
CA ALA A 64 -2.71 9.59 -4.68
C ALA A 64 -2.72 10.77 -3.69
N THR A 65 -3.89 11.36 -3.45
CA THR A 65 -4.03 12.48 -2.51
C THR A 65 -4.04 12.00 -1.05
N THR A 66 -4.46 10.76 -0.81
CA THR A 66 -4.56 10.17 0.54
C THR A 66 -3.32 9.37 0.90
N PHE A 67 -2.83 8.55 -0.03
CA PHE A 67 -1.52 7.90 0.10
C PHE A 67 -0.90 7.76 -1.29
N ASP A 68 0.28 8.34 -1.48
CA ASP A 68 1.01 8.18 -2.74
C ASP A 68 2.12 7.13 -2.64
N SER A 69 2.51 6.73 -1.42
CA SER A 69 3.65 5.85 -1.17
C SER A 69 3.36 4.80 -0.11
N ILE A 70 4.18 3.75 -0.06
CA ILE A 70 4.05 2.67 0.94
C ILE A 70 4.13 3.24 2.36
N GLU A 71 5.01 4.22 2.59
CA GLU A 71 5.16 4.88 3.89
C GLU A 71 3.87 5.53 4.36
N GLN A 72 3.18 6.25 3.47
CA GLN A 72 1.88 6.87 3.78
C GLN A 72 0.84 5.80 4.12
N LEU A 73 0.79 4.71 3.35
CA LEU A 73 -0.12 3.60 3.60
C LEU A 73 0.16 2.92 4.95
N VAL A 74 1.42 2.61 5.26
CA VAL A 74 1.81 2.02 6.55
C VAL A 74 1.44 2.94 7.71
N ASN A 75 1.69 4.24 7.58
CA ASN A 75 1.33 5.21 8.60
C ASN A 75 -0.19 5.29 8.81
N LEU A 76 -0.98 5.21 7.73
CA LEU A 76 -2.44 5.16 7.78
C LEU A 76 -2.92 3.91 8.53
N ILE A 77 -2.35 2.74 8.23
CA ILE A 77 -2.64 1.48 8.92
C ILE A 77 -2.36 1.60 10.42
N ILE A 78 -1.16 2.05 10.78
CA ILE A 78 -0.76 2.22 12.19
C ILE A 78 -1.70 3.19 12.92
N SER A 79 -2.05 4.30 12.28
CA SER A 79 -2.96 5.29 12.85
C SER A 79 -4.37 4.72 13.11
N ARG A 80 -4.86 3.81 12.24
CA ARG A 80 -6.14 3.13 12.43
C ARG A 80 -6.07 1.99 13.45
N GLN A 81 -4.96 1.25 13.54
CA GLN A 81 -4.78 0.18 14.52
C GLN A 81 -4.70 0.69 15.97
N ASN A 82 -4.21 1.91 16.18
CA ASN A 82 -4.07 2.51 17.51
C ASN A 82 -5.32 3.29 17.96
N LYS A 83 -6.44 3.15 17.26
CA LYS A 83 -7.69 3.88 17.53
C LYS A 83 -8.80 2.92 17.94
#